data_AF-W7T8F5-F1
#
_entry.id   AF-W7T8F5-F1
#
_cell.length_a   1.000
_cell.length_b   1.000
_cell.length_c   1.000
_cell.angle_alpha   90.00
_cell.angle_beta   90.00
_cell.angle_gamma   90.00
#
_symmetry.space_group_name_H-M   'P 1'
#
loop_
_entity.id
_entity.type
_entity.pdbx_description
1 polymer ?
#
loop_
_entity_poly.entity_id
_entity_poly.type
_entity_poly.pdbx_seq_one_letter_code
_entity_poly.pdbx_strand_id
1 'polypeptide(L)' 'MIAFRAEALSEAIDVDGDELAEARWLTREQVREEHMPRTKDSIGAHLIETWLSTPRAL' A
#
# COMPACT_ATOMS: atom_id res chain seq x y z
N MET A 1 3.22 3.98 16.19
CA MET A 1 2.37 3.74 15.00
C MET A 1 1.44 2.58 15.31
N ILE A 2 0.15 2.70 15.01
CA ILE A 2 -0.80 1.60 15.11
C ILE A 2 -1.13 1.16 13.69
N ALA A 3 -1.02 -0.15 13.43
CA ALA A 3 -1.21 -0.73 12.10
C ALA A 3 -2.68 -1.08 11.85
N PHE A 4 -3.18 -0.74 10.66
CA PHE A 4 -4.52 -1.08 10.21
C PHE A 4 -4.48 -1.65 8.80
N ARG A 5 -5.42 -2.54 8.51
CA ARG A 5 -5.76 -2.96 7.15
C ARG A 5 -7.18 -2.49 6.86
N ALA A 6 -7.36 -1.85 5.71
CA ALA A 6 -8.64 -1.35 5.25
C ALA A 6 -8.92 -1.83 3.83
N GLU A 7 -10.19 -1.74 3.44
CA GLU A 7 -10.67 -1.97 2.09
C GLU A 7 -11.35 -0.69 1.59
N ALA A 8 -11.01 -0.27 0.39
CA ALA A 8 -11.59 0.93 -0.21
C ALA A 8 -12.98 0.62 -0.74
N LEU A 9 -13.92 1.55 -0.54
CA LEU A 9 -15.29 1.46 -1.06
C LEU A 9 -15.44 2.06 -2.46
N SER A 10 -14.38 2.68 -3.00
CA SER A 10 -14.32 3.32 -4.31
C SER A 10 -12.87 3.35 -4.81
N GLU A 11 -12.69 3.39 -6.13
CA GLU A 11 -11.38 3.51 -6.78
C GLU A 11 -10.99 4.97 -7.08
N ALA A 12 -11.90 5.94 -6.91
CA ALA A 12 -11.61 7.35 -7.15
C ALA A 12 -10.54 7.87 -6.18
N ILE A 13 -9.54 8.57 -6.72
CA ILE A 13 -8.47 9.22 -5.95
C ILE A 13 -8.59 10.72 -6.14
N ASP A 14 -8.61 11.46 -5.04
CA ASP A 14 -8.49 12.92 -4.99
C ASP A 14 -7.32 13.26 -4.07
N VAL A 15 -6.27 13.86 -4.63
CA VAL A 15 -4.98 14.05 -3.93
C VAL A 15 -4.90 15.48 -3.42
N ASP A 16 -4.74 15.64 -2.11
CA ASP A 16 -4.34 16.91 -1.52
C ASP A 16 -2.86 17.19 -1.83
N GLY A 17 -2.63 18.13 -2.74
CA GLY A 17 -1.30 18.49 -3.23
C GLY A 17 -0.41 19.20 -2.20
N ASP A 18 -0.97 19.68 -1.10
CA ASP A 18 -0.18 20.27 0.00
C ASP A 18 0.44 19.19 0.91
N GLU A 19 -0.21 18.02 1.03
CA GLU A 19 0.28 16.90 1.84
C GLU A 19 1.02 15.85 1.01
N LEU A 20 0.48 15.47 -0.16
CA LEU A 20 0.97 14.38 -0.98
C LEU A 20 1.23 14.83 -2.42
N ALA A 21 2.39 14.47 -2.95
CA ALA A 21 2.74 14.75 -4.35
C ALA A 21 1.96 13.87 -5.35
N GLU A 22 1.68 12.62 -4.99
CA GLU A 22 1.00 11.65 -5.85
C GLU A 22 0.34 10.56 -4.99
N ALA A 23 -0.80 10.05 -5.45
CA ALA A 23 -1.36 8.79 -4.97
C ALA A 23 -1.90 7.99 -6.17
N ARG A 24 -1.66 6.68 -6.17
CA ARG A 24 -2.15 5.77 -7.21
C ARG A 24 -2.38 4.37 -6.66
N TRP A 25 -3.28 3.64 -7.31
CA TRP A 25 -3.43 2.21 -7.09
C TRP A 25 -2.26 1.46 -7.73
N LEU A 26 -1.77 0.45 -7.01
CA LEU A 26 -0.73 -0.46 -7.49
C LEU A 26 -1.25 -1.90 -7.46
N THR A 27 -0.93 -2.67 -8.49
CA THR A 27 -1.16 -4.11 -8.48
C THR A 27 -0.15 -4.82 -7.57
N ARG A 28 -0.43 -6.07 -7.23
CA ARG A 28 0.49 -6.88 -6.40
C ARG A 28 1.83 -7.08 -7.09
N GLU A 29 1.80 -7.25 -8.41
CA GLU A 29 2.96 -7.45 -9.27
C GLU A 29 3.82 -6.18 -9.28
N GLN A 30 3.21 -5.00 -9.53
CA GLN A 30 3.90 -3.71 -9.49
C GLN A 30 4.56 -3.44 -8.13
N VAL A 31 3.88 -3.77 -7.03
CA VAL A 31 4.48 -3.62 -5.70
C VAL A 31 5.70 -4.51 -5.53
N ARG A 32 5.62 -5.78 -5.94
CA ARG A 32 6.74 -6.74 -5.80
C ARG A 32 7.96 -6.34 -6.63
N GLU A 33 7.74 -5.85 -7.86
CA GLU A 33 8.81 -5.58 -8.81
C GLU A 33 9.47 -4.23 -8.57
N GLU A 34 8.69 -3.19 -8.27
CA GLU A 34 9.19 -1.81 -8.34
C GLU A 34 9.01 -1.01 -7.03
N HIS A 35 8.03 -1.36 -6.20
CA HIS A 35 7.62 -0.50 -5.07
C HIS A 35 7.79 -1.13 -3.68
N MET A 36 8.53 -2.24 -3.55
CA MET A 36 8.84 -2.82 -2.24
C MET A 36 9.63 -1.83 -1.36
N PRO A 37 9.16 -1.54 -0.14
CA PRO A 37 9.90 -0.70 0.80
C PRO A 37 11.25 -1.32 1.15
N ARG A 38 12.32 -0.52 1.20
CA ARG A 38 13.70 -0.99 1.37
C ARG A 38 14.19 -1.04 2.82
N THR A 39 13.37 -0.58 3.77
CA THR A 39 13.74 -0.40 5.19
C THR A 39 13.20 -1.53 6.06
N LYS A 40 14.09 -2.26 6.74
CA LYS A 40 13.78 -3.48 7.51
C LYS A 40 12.87 -3.27 8.73
N ASP A 41 12.97 -2.12 9.39
CA ASP A 41 12.20 -1.82 10.61
C ASP A 41 11.10 -0.77 10.38
N SER A 42 10.45 -0.81 9.21
CA SER A 42 9.34 0.09 8.88
C SER A 42 8.01 -0.62 9.04
N ILE A 43 7.10 -0.02 9.83
CA ILE A 43 5.73 -0.52 9.93
C ILE A 43 5.00 -0.51 8.58
N GLY A 44 5.35 0.44 7.68
CA GLY A 44 4.82 0.49 6.32
C GLY A 44 5.29 -0.69 5.47
N ALA A 45 6.58 -1.06 5.59
CA ALA A 45 7.12 -2.25 4.95
C ALA A 45 6.40 -3.52 5.41
N HIS A 46 6.25 -3.66 6.73
CA HIS A 46 5.56 -4.80 7.33
C HIS A 46 4.09 -4.93 6.88
N LEU A 47 3.36 -3.82 6.78
CA LEU A 47 1.97 -3.80 6.28
C LEU A 47 1.88 -4.26 4.82
N ILE A 48 2.77 -3.77 3.96
CA ILE A 48 2.81 -4.13 2.54
C ILE A 48 3.17 -5.60 2.36
N GLU A 49 4.20 -6.10 3.08
CA GLU A 49 4.59 -7.52 3.07
C GLU A 49 3.46 -8.44 3.52
N THR A 50 2.75 -8.06 4.60
CA THR A 50 1.61 -8.80 5.12
C THR A 50 0.44 -8.83 4.13
N TRP A 51 0.17 -7.70 3.46
CA TRP A 51 -0.86 -7.66 2.41
C TRP A 51 -0.49 -8.57 1.23
N LEU A 52 0.77 -8.51 0.76
CA LEU A 52 1.26 -9.34 -0.35
C LEU A 52 1.24 -10.84 -0.07
N SER A 53 1.43 -11.25 1.19
CA SER A 53 1.36 -12.66 1.61
C SER A 53 -0.06 -13.17 1.87
N THR A 54 -1.02 -12.27 2.08
CA THR A 54 -2.44 -12.66 2.26
C THR A 54 -3.01 -13.18 0.92
N PRO A 55 -3.72 -14.32 0.92
CA PRO A 55 -4.51 -14.77 -0.23
C PRO A 55 -5.49 -13.69 -0.70
N ARG A 56 -5.72 -13.59 -2.02
CA ARG A 56 -6.85 -12.79 -2.52
C ARG A 56 -8.15 -13.41 -1.99
N ALA A 57 -9.04 -12.58 -1.46
CA ALA A 57 -10.42 -13.00 -1.25
C ALA A 57 -11.03 -13.33 -2.62
N LEU A 58 -11.71 -14.48 -2.70
CA LEU A 58 -12.41 -14.94 -3.90
C LEU A 58 -13.60 -14.06 -4.23
#